data_AF-A0A2P1NPN7-F1
#
_entry.id   AF-A0A2P1NPN7-F1
#
_cell.length_a   1.000
_cell.length_b   1.000
_cell.length_c   1.000
_cell.angle_alpha   90.00
_cell.angle_beta   90.00
_cell.angle_gamma   90.00
#
_symmetry.space_group_name_H-M   'P 1'
#
loop_
_entity.id
_entity.type
_entity.pdbx_description
1 polymer ?
#
loop_
_entity_poly.entity_id
_entity_poly.type
_entity_poly.pdbx_seq_one_letter_code
_entity_poly.pdbx_strand_id
1 'polypeptide(L)'
;MHDDDANQILVPPSFTAVYSDARGRLAERVETVRQRYELCEDLASHLVEQAQLLYHREGASEEGVLAAIHAGLSATESGVTAPEARWITLRLAELLSWRSPALPE
;
A
#
# COMPACT_ATOMS: atom_id res chain seq x y z
N MET A 1 -16.95 22.48 23.13
CA MET A 1 -17.31 22.98 21.79
C MET A 1 -16.99 21.84 20.84
N HIS A 2 -18.03 21.21 20.30
CA HIS A 2 -18.13 20.20 19.21
C HIS A 2 -16.94 19.27 18.88
N ASP A 3 -17.21 17.97 19.05
CA ASP A 3 -16.80 16.80 18.24
C ASP A 3 -15.31 16.50 18.03
N ASP A 4 -14.67 15.85 19.02
CA ASP A 4 -13.46 15.03 18.81
C ASP A 4 -13.86 13.58 18.47
N ASP A 5 -14.77 13.39 17.50
CA ASP A 5 -14.98 12.10 16.82
C ASP A 5 -14.29 12.14 15.46
N ALA A 6 -13.06 12.68 15.45
CA ALA A 6 -12.27 12.87 14.25
C ALA A 6 -11.81 11.50 13.72
N ASN A 7 -12.67 10.91 12.88
CA ASN A 7 -12.37 9.82 11.95
C ASN A 7 -11.48 8.73 12.55
N GLN A 8 -12.06 7.80 13.33
CA GLN A 8 -11.35 6.61 13.78
C GLN A 8 -11.03 5.72 12.57
N ILE A 9 -9.95 6.04 11.84
CA ILE A 9 -9.44 5.21 10.76
C ILE A 9 -9.10 3.85 11.36
N LEU A 10 -9.91 2.87 10.98
CA LEU A 10 -9.74 1.49 11.43
C LEU A 10 -8.69 0.85 10.53
N VAL A 11 -7.48 0.70 11.08
CA VAL A 11 -6.38 0.06 10.34
C VAL A 11 -6.73 -1.42 10.14
N PRO A 12 -6.77 -1.91 8.89
CA PRO A 12 -7.11 -3.29 8.60
C PRO A 12 -6.02 -4.25 9.10
N PRO A 13 -6.38 -5.49 9.46
CA PRO A 13 -5.43 -6.48 9.97
C PRO A 13 -4.30 -6.77 8.97
N SER A 14 -4.57 -6.70 7.67
CA SER A 14 -3.57 -6.85 6.60
C SER A 14 -2.44 -5.83 6.69
N PHE A 15 -2.74 -4.58 7.07
CA PHE A 15 -1.71 -3.55 7.27
C PHE A 15 -1.05 -3.68 8.64
N THR A 16 -1.81 -3.98 9.70
CA THR A 16 -1.20 -4.21 11.02
C THR A 16 -0.17 -5.33 11.02
N ALA A 17 -0.35 -6.34 10.15
CA ALA A 17 0.60 -7.43 9.97
C ALA A 17 1.97 -6.96 9.45
N VAL A 18 2.03 -5.86 8.67
CA VAL A 18 3.29 -5.24 8.21
C VAL A 18 4.12 -4.72 9.39
N TYR A 19 3.45 -4.28 10.45
CA TYR A 19 4.05 -3.70 11.65
C TYR A 19 4.05 -4.65 12.85
N SER A 20 3.65 -5.91 12.65
CA SER A 20 3.60 -6.91 13.70
C SER A 20 4.82 -7.82 13.64
N ASP A 21 5.37 -8.14 14.80
CA ASP A 21 6.41 -9.17 14.92
C ASP A 21 5.85 -10.57 14.65
N ALA A 22 6.72 -11.59 14.51
CA ALA A 22 6.35 -13.01 14.38
C ALA A 22 5.37 -13.52 15.45
N ARG A 23 5.24 -12.82 16.59
CA ARG A 23 4.28 -13.12 17.67
C ARG A 23 2.94 -12.37 17.55
N GLY A 24 2.71 -11.61 16.48
CA GLY A 24 1.50 -10.83 16.25
C GLY A 24 1.36 -9.60 17.16
N ARG A 25 2.46 -9.14 17.75
CA ARG A 25 2.49 -7.89 18.55
C ARG A 25 2.99 -6.75 17.69
N LEU A 26 2.28 -5.63 17.71
CA LEU A 26 2.72 -4.40 17.05
C LEU A 26 4.10 -3.98 17.60
N ALA A 27 5.06 -3.83 16.70
CA ALA A 27 6.39 -3.33 17.02
C ALA A 27 6.38 -1.82 17.26
N GLU A 28 5.45 -1.11 16.60
CA GLU A 28 5.30 0.35 16.66
C GLU A 28 4.02 0.75 17.40
N ARG A 29 3.90 2.03 17.78
CA ARG A 29 2.67 2.57 18.39
C ARG A 29 1.53 2.56 17.39
N VAL A 30 0.31 2.30 17.89
CA VAL A 30 -0.94 2.28 17.08
C VAL A 30 -1.13 3.59 16.31
N GLU A 31 -0.78 4.73 16.92
CA GLU A 31 -0.85 6.05 16.27
C GLU A 31 0.07 6.14 15.05
N THR A 32 1.32 5.66 15.17
CA THR A 32 2.28 5.62 14.06
C THR A 32 1.80 4.69 12.96
N VAL A 33 1.32 3.50 13.31
CA VAL A 33 0.76 2.54 12.35
C VAL A 33 -0.43 3.14 11.60
N ARG A 34 -1.29 3.89 12.28
CA ARG A 34 -2.42 4.60 11.65
C ARG A 34 -1.95 5.67 10.67
N GLN A 35 -0.98 6.50 11.05
CA GLN A 35 -0.42 7.52 10.15
C GLN A 35 0.22 6.87 8.91
N ARG A 36 0.94 5.77 9.09
CA ARG A 36 1.55 5.02 7.97
C ARG A 36 0.49 4.37 7.10
N TYR A 37 -0.58 3.82 7.68
CA TYR A 37 -1.70 3.26 6.95
C TYR A 37 -2.38 4.32 6.07
N GLU A 38 -2.71 5.48 6.63
CA GLU A 38 -3.34 6.57 5.90
C GLU A 38 -2.48 7.02 4.71
N LEU A 39 -1.16 7.19 4.93
CA LEU A 39 -0.21 7.49 3.86
C LEU A 39 -0.19 6.41 2.76
N CYS A 40 -0.17 5.14 3.16
CA CYS A 40 -0.11 4.02 2.20
C CYS A 40 -1.41 3.87 1.40
N GLU A 41 -2.57 4.05 2.03
CA GLU A 41 -3.87 4.03 1.37
C GLU A 41 -4.05 5.18 0.38
N ASP A 42 -3.67 6.40 0.78
CA ASP A 42 -3.69 7.57 -0.09
C ASP A 42 -2.79 7.36 -1.31
N LEU A 43 -1.57 6.85 -1.09
CA LEU A 43 -0.64 6.53 -2.15
C LEU A 43 -1.17 5.43 -3.08
N ALA A 44 -1.74 4.35 -2.54
CA ALA A 44 -2.35 3.29 -3.33
C ALA A 44 -3.49 3.83 -4.22
N SER A 45 -4.33 4.70 -3.66
CA SER A 45 -5.43 5.34 -4.38
C SER A 45 -4.93 6.25 -5.50
N HIS A 46 -3.91 7.08 -5.25
CA HIS A 46 -3.28 7.92 -6.28
C HIS A 46 -2.59 7.09 -7.39
N LEU A 47 -2.03 5.93 -7.04
CA LEU A 47 -1.40 5.05 -8.02
C LEU A 47 -2.41 4.33 -8.93
N VAL A 48 -3.70 4.27 -8.59
CA VAL A 48 -4.75 3.69 -9.45
C VAL A 48 -4.77 4.37 -10.81
N GLU A 49 -4.78 5.71 -10.84
CA GLU A 49 -4.79 6.48 -12.07
C GLU A 49 -3.50 6.25 -12.88
N GLN A 50 -2.35 6.26 -12.19
CA GLN A 50 -1.05 6.01 -12.83
C GLN A 50 -0.96 4.60 -13.42
N ALA A 51 -1.47 3.59 -12.72
CA ALA A 51 -1.49 2.20 -13.17
C ALA A 51 -2.38 2.04 -14.41
N GLN A 52 -3.55 2.66 -14.43
CA GLN A 52 -4.42 2.64 -15.61
C GLN A 52 -3.74 3.30 -16.81
N LEU A 53 -3.09 4.46 -16.63
CA LEU A 53 -2.32 5.11 -17.69
C LEU A 53 -1.19 4.23 -18.24
N LEU A 54 -0.49 3.50 -17.37
CA LEU A 54 0.54 2.54 -17.78
C LEU A 54 -0.05 1.34 -18.52
N TYR A 55 -1.19 0.83 -18.05
CA TYR A 55 -1.89 -0.31 -18.65
C TYR A 55 -2.44 -0.01 -20.05
N HIS A 56 -2.84 1.23 -20.31
CA HIS A 56 -3.28 1.67 -21.64
C HIS A 56 -2.15 1.84 -22.66
N ARG A 57 -0.87 1.70 -22.26
CA ARG A 57 0.26 1.70 -23.21
C ARG A 57 0.31 0.38 -23.97
N GLU A 58 0.71 0.43 -25.25
CA GLU A 58 0.83 -0.79 -26.06
C GLU A 58 1.79 -1.81 -25.43
N GLY A 59 1.32 -3.07 -25.33
CA GLY A 59 2.09 -4.18 -24.78
C GLY A 59 2.16 -4.25 -23.25
N ALA A 60 1.47 -3.36 -22.52
CA ALA A 60 1.41 -3.44 -21.07
C ALA A 60 0.56 -4.63 -20.59
N SER A 61 0.98 -5.26 -19.49
CA SER A 61 0.25 -6.33 -18.80
C SER A 61 0.02 -5.91 -17.35
N GLU A 62 -1.07 -6.37 -16.72
CA GLU A 62 -1.40 -6.07 -15.32
C GLU A 62 -0.19 -6.33 -14.40
N GLU A 63 0.44 -7.50 -14.53
CA GLU A 63 1.63 -7.89 -13.77
C GLU A 63 2.83 -6.97 -14.03
N GLY A 64 3.04 -6.56 -15.29
CA GLY A 64 4.13 -5.66 -15.67
C GLY A 64 3.96 -4.25 -15.09
N VAL A 65 2.72 -3.74 -15.07
CA VAL A 65 2.40 -2.45 -14.46
C VAL A 65 2.62 -2.50 -12.95
N LEU A 66 2.10 -3.53 -12.27
CA LEU A 66 2.27 -3.71 -10.82
C LEU A 66 3.75 -3.88 -10.44
N ALA A 67 4.52 -4.66 -11.22
CA ALA A 67 5.95 -4.84 -10.99
C ALA A 67 6.72 -3.53 -11.16
N ALA A 68 6.39 -2.71 -12.16
CA ALA A 68 7.01 -1.40 -12.37
C ALA A 68 6.71 -0.44 -11.22
N ILE A 69 5.46 -0.40 -10.75
CA ILE A 69 5.07 0.43 -9.60
C ILE A 69 5.77 -0.04 -8.33
N HIS A 70 5.81 -1.34 -8.06
CA HIS A 70 6.52 -1.90 -6.90
C HIS A 70 8.02 -1.59 -6.94
N ALA A 71 8.66 -1.70 -8.11
CA ALA A 71 10.06 -1.34 -8.28
C ALA A 71 10.30 0.15 -7.99
N GLY A 72 9.38 1.01 -8.40
CA GLY A 72 9.39 2.43 -8.06
C GLY A 72 9.29 2.65 -6.56
N LEU A 73 8.32 2.03 -5.89
CA LEU A 73 8.10 2.14 -4.44
C LEU A 73 9.24 1.55 -3.59
N SER A 74 9.95 0.56 -4.12
CA SER A 74 11.11 -0.05 -3.46
C SER A 74 12.37 0.82 -3.55
N ALA A 75 12.34 1.90 -4.33
CA ALA A 75 13.44 2.84 -4.41
C ALA A 75 13.53 3.67 -3.12
N THR A 76 14.76 3.99 -2.70
CA THR A 76 15.04 4.78 -1.49
C THR A 76 14.31 6.14 -1.46
N GLU A 77 13.99 6.69 -2.63
CA GLU A 77 13.35 7.99 -2.79
C GLU A 77 11.85 8.00 -2.46
N SER A 78 11.21 6.83 -2.37
CA SER A 78 9.75 6.73 -2.19
C SER A 78 9.27 7.01 -0.76
N GLY A 79 10.16 7.02 0.24
CA GLY A 79 9.78 7.26 1.64
C GLY A 79 8.92 6.16 2.28
N VAL A 80 8.79 5.01 1.61
CA VAL A 80 8.15 3.79 2.11
C VAL A 80 9.16 2.69 2.28
N THR A 81 8.90 1.80 3.23
CA THR A 81 9.71 0.60 3.47
C THR A 81 9.33 -0.51 2.49
N ALA A 82 10.20 -1.49 2.29
CA ALA A 82 9.92 -2.65 1.45
C ALA A 82 8.59 -3.36 1.75
N PRO A 83 8.22 -3.65 3.02
CA PRO A 83 6.95 -4.31 3.29
C PRO A 83 5.73 -3.39 3.07
N GLU A 84 5.89 -2.07 3.19
CA GLU A 84 4.84 -1.11 2.80
C GLU A 84 4.68 -1.03 1.29
N ALA A 85 5.78 -0.98 0.53
CA ALA A 85 5.75 -1.00 -0.94
C ALA A 85 5.02 -2.24 -1.46
N ARG A 86 5.28 -3.40 -0.84
CA ARG A 86 4.56 -4.64 -1.11
C ARG A 86 3.07 -4.49 -0.80
N TRP A 87 2.71 -3.99 0.38
CA TRP A 87 1.32 -3.82 0.78
C TRP A 87 0.55 -2.85 -0.14
N ILE A 88 1.14 -1.70 -0.48
CA ILE A 88 0.58 -0.70 -1.40
C ILE A 88 0.31 -1.34 -2.76
N THR A 89 1.25 -2.16 -3.26
CA THR A 89 1.10 -2.83 -4.55
C THR A 89 -0.03 -3.87 -4.53
N LEU A 90 -0.17 -4.64 -3.44
CA LEU A 90 -1.28 -5.57 -3.27
C LEU A 90 -2.63 -4.84 -3.20
N ARG A 91 -2.69 -3.76 -2.42
CA ARG A 91 -3.88 -2.91 -2.29
C ARG A 91 -4.28 -2.29 -3.62
N LEU A 92 -3.31 -1.82 -4.40
CA LEU A 92 -3.51 -1.31 -5.76
C LEU A 92 -4.10 -2.37 -6.69
N ALA A 93 -3.58 -3.60 -6.65
CA ALA A 93 -4.13 -4.71 -7.43
C ALA A 93 -5.60 -4.99 -7.04
N GLU A 94 -5.93 -4.96 -5.75
CA GLU A 94 -7.31 -5.09 -5.28
C GLU A 94 -8.22 -3.96 -5.80
N LEU A 95 -7.78 -2.70 -5.71
CA LEU A 95 -8.54 -1.53 -6.16
C LEU A 95 -8.84 -1.59 -7.68
N LEU A 96 -7.88 -2.07 -8.46
CA LEU A 96 -8.02 -2.24 -9.91
C LEU A 96 -8.75 -3.54 -10.29
N SER A 97 -9.09 -4.39 -9.31
CA SER A 97 -9.60 -5.75 -9.53
C SER A 97 -8.67 -6.61 -10.42
N TRP A 98 -7.37 -6.40 -10.30
CA TRP A 98 -6.33 -7.15 -11.00
C TRP A 98 -5.88 -8.36 -10.18
N ARG A 99 -5.18 -9.30 -10.85
CA ARG A 99 -4.59 -10.44 -10.13
C ARG A 99 -3.49 -9.97 -9.18
N SER A 100 -3.45 -10.59 -8.00
CA SER A 100 -2.39 -10.35 -7.02
C SER A 100 -1.03 -10.71 -7.62
N PRO A 101 -0.08 -9.77 -7.67
CA PRO A 101 1.25 -10.03 -8.23
C PRO A 101 2.09 -10.90 -7.29
N ALA A 102 2.97 -11.72 -7.86
CA ALA A 102 3.99 -12.41 -7.10
C ALA A 102 5.12 -11.42 -6.74
N LEU A 103 5.04 -10.84 -5.54
CA LEU A 103 6.04 -9.90 -5.04
C LEU A 103 7.02 -10.60 -4.09
N PRO A 104 8.31 -10.19 -4.09
CA PRO A 104 9.27 -10.68 -3.11
C PRO A 104 8.82 -10.32 -1.70
N GLU A 105 9.15 -11.17 -0.73
CA GLU A 105 8.82 -10.94 0.68
C GLU A 105 9.65 -9.87 1.35
#